data_AF-A0A9E2M6A4-F1
#
_entry.id   AF-A0A9E2M6A4-F1
#
_cell.length_a   1.000
_cell.length_b   1.000
_cell.length_c   1.000
_cell.angle_alpha   90.00
_cell.angle_beta   90.00
_cell.angle_gamma   90.00
#
_symmetry.space_group_name_H-M   'P 1'
#
loop_
_entity.id
_entity.type
_entity.pdbx_description
1 polymer ?
#
loop_
_entity_poly.entity_id
_entity_poly.type
_entity_poly.pdbx_seq_one_letter_code
_entity_poly.pdbx_strand_id
1 'polypeptide(L)' 'MLPAAATTPCVLARLPQTPTRADLEIAYVERGAGLAACESARALAVETLLAERALQDRWRRETPPRRRPLIRFR' A
#
# COMPACT_ATOMS: atom_id res chain seq x y z
N MET A 1 5.17 3.23 -9.51
CA MET A 1 3.86 3.73 -9.01
C MET A 1 3.65 3.18 -7.59
N LEU A 2 2.86 3.85 -6.74
CA LEU A 2 2.47 3.33 -5.42
C LEU A 2 1.25 2.40 -5.57
N PRO A 3 1.15 1.31 -4.79
CA PRO A 3 -0.04 0.46 -4.80
C PRO A 3 -1.26 1.22 -4.23
N ALA A 4 -2.45 0.92 -4.75
CA ALA A 4 -3.68 1.62 -4.36
C ALA A 4 -3.94 1.55 -2.84
N ALA A 5 -3.67 0.41 -2.21
CA ALA A 5 -3.82 0.26 -0.75
C ALA A 5 -2.88 1.20 0.06
N ALA A 6 -1.75 1.65 -0.51
CA ALA A 6 -0.87 2.61 0.16
C ALA A 6 -1.38 4.05 0.12
N THR A 7 -2.26 4.38 -0.83
CA THR A 7 -2.79 5.73 -1.04
C THR A 7 -4.27 5.87 -0.71
N THR A 8 -4.99 4.76 -0.52
CA THR A 8 -6.40 4.78 -0.13
C THR A 8 -6.55 5.43 1.25
N PRO A 9 -7.44 6.43 1.41
CA PRO A 9 -7.71 7.04 2.70
C PRO A 9 -8.33 6.05 3.68
N CYS A 10 -7.97 6.14 4.96
CA CYS A 10 -8.70 5.41 5.99
C CYS A 10 -10.09 6.01 6.16
N VAL A 11 -11.11 5.21 5.89
CA VAL A 11 -12.50 5.63 6.08
C VAL A 11 -12.84 5.51 7.56
N LEU A 12 -13.32 6.60 8.13
CA LEU A 12 -13.87 6.63 9.49
C LEU A 12 -15.38 6.74 9.42
N ALA A 13 -16.07 5.96 10.27
CA ALA A 13 -17.52 6.08 10.41
C ALA A 13 -17.88 7.50 10.87
N ARG A 14 -18.93 8.07 10.28
CA ARG A 14 -19.50 9.35 10.72
C ARG A 14 -20.61 9.08 11.72
N LEU A 15 -20.61 9.86 12.79
CA LEU A 15 -21.70 9.87 13.75
C LEU A 15 -22.99 10.39 13.11
N PRO A 16 -24.16 9.97 13.61
CA PRO A 16 -25.43 10.59 13.23
C PRO A 16 -25.46 12.07 13.65
N GLN A 17 -26.41 12.85 13.09
CA GLN A 17 -26.48 14.31 13.33
C GLN A 17 -26.67 14.66 14.81
N THR A 18 -27.43 13.85 15.55
CA THR A 18 -27.68 14.00 16.99
C THR A 18 -27.23 12.72 17.71
N PRO A 19 -25.91 12.55 17.96
CA PRO A 19 -25.40 11.32 18.55
C PRO A 19 -25.77 11.21 20.03
N THR A 20 -26.16 10.01 20.43
CA THR A 20 -26.31 9.61 21.82
C THR A 20 -24.95 9.23 22.43
N ARG A 21 -24.92 9.07 23.75
CA ARG A 21 -23.76 8.51 24.45
C ARG A 21 -23.37 7.13 23.91
N ALA A 22 -24.35 6.28 23.64
CA ALA A 22 -24.11 4.94 23.11
C ALA A 22 -23.48 4.98 21.72
N ASP A 23 -23.92 5.90 20.85
CA ASP A 23 -23.34 6.08 19.51
C ASP A 23 -21.85 6.43 19.58
N LEU A 24 -21.46 7.26 20.56
CA LEU A 24 -20.05 7.64 20.76
C LEU A 24 -19.19 6.46 21.21
N GLU A 25 -19.69 5.64 22.12
CA GLU A 25 -18.95 4.49 22.65
C GLU A 25 -18.77 3.42 21.56
N ILE A 26 -19.82 3.14 20.78
CA ILE A 26 -19.75 2.24 19.62
C ILE A 26 -18.75 2.79 18.59
N ALA A 27 -18.90 4.04 18.18
CA ALA A 27 -18.02 4.65 17.19
C ALA A 27 -16.56 4.68 17.65
N TYR A 28 -16.30 4.87 18.95
CA TYR A 28 -14.94 4.83 19.50
C TYR A 28 -14.30 3.45 19.33
N VAL A 29 -15.01 2.38 19.70
CA VAL A 29 -14.52 0.99 19.57
C VAL A 29 -14.32 0.63 18.10
N GLU A 30 -15.31 0.89 17.25
CA GLU A 30 -15.24 0.59 15.81
C GLU A 30 -14.14 1.37 15.10
N ARG A 31 -13.91 2.64 15.50
CA ARG A 31 -12.84 3.48 14.96
C ARG A 31 -11.47 2.85 15.19
N GLY A 32 -11.22 2.30 16.37
CA GLY A 32 -9.95 1.65 16.70
C GLY A 32 -9.67 0.48 15.75
N ALA A 33 -10.64 -0.41 15.59
CA ALA A 33 -10.54 -1.56 14.68
C ALA A 33 -10.36 -1.13 13.22
N GLY A 34 -11.13 -0.13 12.76
CA GLY A 34 -11.04 0.39 11.40
C GLY A 34 -9.68 1.03 11.07
N LEU A 35 -9.09 1.75 12.02
CA LEU A 35 -7.76 2.33 11.87
C LEU A 35 -6.68 1.25 11.79
N ALA A 36 -6.70 0.27 12.70
CA ALA A 36 -5.73 -0.82 12.70
C ALA A 36 -5.77 -1.62 11.38
N ALA A 37 -6.97 -1.92 10.88
CA ALA A 37 -7.13 -2.59 9.59
C ALA A 37 -6.57 -1.76 8.42
N CYS A 38 -6.91 -0.47 8.35
CA CYS A 38 -6.40 0.41 7.30
C CYS A 38 -4.88 0.55 7.33
N GLU A 39 -4.30 0.75 8.51
CA GLU A 39 -2.86 0.91 8.68
C GLU A 39 -2.10 -0.36 8.32
N SER A 40 -2.59 -1.53 8.75
CA SER A 40 -1.99 -2.81 8.39
C SER A 40 -1.99 -3.05 6.88
N ALA A 41 -3.09 -2.73 6.18
CA ALA A 41 -3.17 -2.84 4.73
C ALA A 41 -2.18 -1.90 4.03
N ARG A 42 -2.05 -0.66 4.52
CA ARG A 42 -1.09 0.32 3.99
C ARG A 42 0.34 -0.13 4.21
N ALA A 43 0.69 -0.57 5.41
CA ALA A 43 2.03 -1.04 5.77
C ALA A 43 2.43 -2.22 4.88
N LEU A 44 1.58 -3.24 4.77
CA LEU A 44 1.81 -4.40 3.92
C LEU A 44 2.05 -4.02 2.46
N ALA A 45 1.27 -3.06 1.93
CA ALA A 45 1.41 -2.60 0.55
C ALA A 45 2.76 -1.89 0.32
N VAL A 46 3.20 -1.06 1.27
CA VAL A 46 4.51 -0.39 1.20
C VAL A 46 5.66 -1.38 1.33
N GLU A 47 5.58 -2.29 2.29
CA GLU A 47 6.59 -3.33 2.52
C GLU A 47 6.76 -4.21 1.28
N THR A 48 5.64 -4.64 0.69
CA THR A 48 5.65 -5.44 -0.55
C THR A 48 6.32 -4.69 -1.70
N LEU A 49 5.98 -3.40 -1.88
CA LEU A 49 6.58 -2.57 -2.93
C LEU A 49 8.09 -2.38 -2.71
N LEU A 50 8.54 -2.23 -1.47
CA LEU A 50 9.97 -2.12 -1.15
C LEU A 50 10.69 -3.45 -1.42
N ALA A 51 10.09 -4.58 -1.06
CA ALA A 51 10.63 -5.91 -1.34
C ALA A 51 10.74 -6.17 -2.86
N GLU A 52 9.72 -5.80 -3.63
CA GLU A 52 9.72 -5.88 -5.09
C GLU A 52 10.87 -5.06 -5.70
N ARG A 53 11.02 -3.80 -5.29
CA ARG A 53 12.11 -2.93 -5.77
C ARG A 53 13.48 -3.48 -5.43
N ALA A 54 13.66 -3.96 -4.20
CA ALA A 54 14.91 -4.59 -3.79
C ALA A 54 15.24 -5.83 -4.65
N LEU A 55 14.23 -6.63 -5.03
CA LEU A 55 14.40 -7.76 -5.95
C LEU A 55 14.81 -7.30 -7.36
N GLN A 56 14.14 -6.28 -7.91
CA GLN A 56 14.48 -5.72 -9.21
C GLN A 56 15.91 -5.18 -9.23
N ASP A 57 16.32 -4.48 -8.17
CA ASP A 57 17.67 -3.92 -8.05
C ASP A 57 18.73 -5.02 -7.98
N ARG A 58 18.47 -6.11 -7.24
CA ARG A 58 19.35 -7.29 -7.24
C ARG A 58 19.46 -7.90 -8.64
N TRP A 59 18.32 -8.13 -9.29
CA TRP A 59 18.29 -8.71 -10.63
C TRP A 59 19.07 -7.87 -11.66
N ARG A 60 18.96 -6.54 -11.61
CA ARG A 60 19.71 -5.61 -12.47
C ARG A 60 21.21 -5.64 -12.21
N ARG A 61 21.64 -5.85 -10.96
CA ARG A 61 23.07 -5.99 -10.62
C ARG A 61 23.64 -7.31 -11.11
N GLU A 62 22.86 -8.39 -11.02
CA GLU A 62 23.31 -9.75 -11.32
C GLU A 62 23.18 -10.11 -12.81
N THR A 63 22.28 -9.45 -13.54
CA THR A 63 22.04 -9.71 -14.96
C THR A 63 22.79 -8.69 -15.83
N PRO A 64 23.92 -9.06 -16.46
CA PRO A 64 24.60 -8.17 -17.38
C PRO A 64 23.68 -7.84 -18.58
N PRO A 65 23.75 -6.62 -19.15
CA PRO A 65 22.97 -6.29 -20.33
C PRO A 65 23.33 -7.25 -21.46
N ARG A 66 22.33 -7.96 -22.00
CA ARG A 66 22.52 -8.79 -23.20
C ARG A 66 22.97 -7.87 -24.33
N ARG A 67 24.23 -8.01 -24.76
CA ARG A 67 24.73 -7.34 -25.97
C ARG A 67 23.86 -7.77 -27.14
N ARG A 68 23.03 -6.86 -27.66
CA ARG A 68 22.36 -7.08 -28.94
C ARG A 68 23.46 -7.16 -30.01
N PRO A 69 23.48 -8.18 -30.87
CA PRO A 69 24.39 -8.18 -32.00
C PRO A 69 24.07 -6.95 -32.86
N LEU A 70 25.10 -6.22 -33.29
CA LEU A 70 24.95 -5.17 -34.28
C LEU A 70 24.55 -5.85 -35.59
N ILE A 71 23.24 -5.93 -35.85
CA ILE A 71 22.73 -6.35 -37.15
C ILE A 71 23.08 -5.22 -38.10
N ARG A 72 24.16 -5.39 -38.87
CA ARG A 72 24.57 -4.46 -39.91
C ARG A 72 23.67 -4.73 -41.10
N PHE A 73 22.69 -3.86 -41.36
CA PHE A 73 21.87 -3.96 -42.55
C PHE A 73 22.73 -3.67 -43.79
N ARG A 74 22.78 -4.68 -44.67
CA ARG A 74 23.29 -4.72 -46.05
C ARG A 74 22.82 -3.54 -46.88
#